data_AF-A0A1U8N059-F1
#
_entry.id   AF-A0A1U8N059-F1
#
_cell.length_a   1.000
_cell.length_b   1.000
_cell.length_c   1.000
_cell.angle_alpha   90.00
_cell.angle_beta   90.00
_cell.angle_gamma   90.00
#
_symmetry.space_group_name_H-M   'P 1'
#
loop_
_entity.id
_entity.type
_entity.pdbx_description
1 polymer ?
#
loop_
_entity_poly.entity_id
_entity_poly.type
_entity_poly.pdbx_seq_one_letter_code
_entity_poly.pdbx_strand_id
1 'polypeptide(L)'
;MSNLTKLKFVALDITGNNYLSWVLDVEIHLDAKGLGETIKEGNKESTQDKAKAMIFLRHHLHEGLKTEYLTVKDPQILWANLKERYDHQKTVILPKARYEWLNLRLQDFKSVSDYNSAMFRITSQLNLCGEKIVDAEMLEKTYSTFHANNVVLQTQYREKGFHKYYELISCLLVAEQNNELLMKNHELCPTGSAPFPEAM
;
A
#
# COMPACT_ATOMS: atom_id res chain seq x y z
N MET A 1 5.92 -18.75 -31.97
CA MET A 1 6.84 -18.51 -30.84
C MET A 1 6.66 -17.08 -30.37
N SER A 2 5.82 -16.84 -29.37
CA SER A 2 5.68 -15.52 -28.76
C SER A 2 6.83 -15.35 -27.77
N ASN A 3 7.86 -14.60 -28.14
CA ASN A 3 8.72 -13.93 -27.17
C ASN A 3 7.85 -12.89 -26.46
N LEU A 4 7.05 -13.33 -25.49
CA LEU A 4 6.43 -12.45 -24.51
C LEU A 4 7.57 -11.85 -23.72
N THR A 5 8.05 -10.67 -24.16
CA THR A 5 9.00 -9.87 -23.42
C THR A 5 8.46 -9.74 -22.01
N LYS A 6 9.15 -10.38 -21.06
CA LYS A 6 8.72 -10.44 -19.67
C LYS A 6 8.69 -9.01 -19.13
N LEU A 7 7.51 -8.58 -18.68
CA LEU A 7 7.34 -7.28 -18.03
C LEU A 7 8.31 -7.15 -16.85
N LYS A 8 8.81 -5.93 -16.61
CA LYS A 8 9.71 -5.67 -15.48
C LYS A 8 8.96 -5.67 -14.15
N PHE A 9 7.70 -5.24 -14.18
CA PHE A 9 6.74 -5.26 -13.07
C PHE A 9 5.32 -5.37 -13.64
N VAL A 10 4.32 -5.48 -12.78
CA VAL A 10 2.92 -5.67 -13.18
C VAL A 10 2.45 -4.47 -14.03
N ALA A 11 1.85 -4.72 -15.18
CA ALA A 11 1.29 -3.65 -16.03
C ALA A 11 0.16 -2.89 -15.31
N LEU A 12 -0.05 -1.62 -15.68
CA LEU A 12 -1.17 -0.84 -15.18
C LEU A 12 -2.47 -1.52 -15.59
N ASP A 13 -3.27 -1.92 -14.61
CA ASP A 13 -4.57 -2.53 -14.83
C ASP A 13 -5.57 -1.53 -15.41
N ILE A 14 -6.56 -2.00 -16.18
CA ILE A 14 -7.55 -1.11 -16.80
C ILE A 14 -8.47 -0.42 -15.79
N THR A 15 -8.75 -1.07 -14.65
CA THR A 15 -9.46 -0.44 -13.52
C THR A 15 -8.56 0.58 -12.81
N GLY A 16 -7.26 0.45 -13.02
CA GLY A 16 -6.21 1.20 -12.40
C GLY A 16 -5.93 0.78 -10.96
N ASN A 17 -6.50 -0.28 -10.39
CA ASN A 17 -6.35 -0.61 -8.96
C ASN A 17 -4.91 -0.62 -8.43
N ASN A 18 -3.92 -0.84 -9.30
CA ASN A 18 -2.48 -0.79 -9.01
C ASN A 18 -1.78 0.50 -9.46
N TYR A 19 -2.50 1.58 -9.76
CA TYR A 19 -1.96 2.81 -10.36
C TYR A 19 -0.88 3.44 -9.49
N LEU A 20 -1.09 3.56 -8.17
CA LEU A 20 -0.10 4.16 -7.28
C LEU A 20 1.21 3.36 -7.22
N SER A 21 1.12 2.03 -7.14
CA SER A 21 2.31 1.17 -7.22
C SER A 21 2.97 1.22 -8.59
N TRP A 22 2.18 1.25 -9.67
CA TRP A 22 2.68 1.31 -11.03
C TRP A 22 3.41 2.63 -11.33
N VAL A 23 2.89 3.75 -10.84
CA VAL A 23 3.54 5.06 -10.94
C VAL A 23 4.94 5.01 -10.32
N LEU A 24 5.03 4.49 -9.08
CA LEU A 24 6.29 4.37 -8.38
C LEU A 24 7.29 3.50 -9.16
N ASP A 25 6.86 2.35 -9.66
CA ASP A 25 7.71 1.43 -10.43
C ASP A 25 8.21 2.06 -11.74
N VAL A 26 7.35 2.81 -12.44
CA VAL A 26 7.71 3.53 -13.66
C VAL A 26 8.70 4.65 -13.37
N GLU A 27 8.44 5.49 -12.37
CA GLU A 27 9.33 6.60 -11.99
C GLU A 27 10.73 6.08 -11.66
N ILE A 28 10.83 5.05 -10.81
CA ILE A 28 12.11 4.40 -10.47
C ILE A 28 12.81 3.86 -11.72
N HIS A 29 12.06 3.22 -12.63
CA HIS A 29 12.64 2.68 -13.85
C HIS A 29 13.17 3.77 -14.79
N LEU A 30 12.39 4.82 -15.01
CA LEU A 30 12.79 5.92 -15.87
C LEU A 30 14.00 6.65 -15.28
N ASP A 31 14.01 6.94 -13.98
CA ASP A 31 15.15 7.56 -13.30
C ASP A 31 16.41 6.71 -13.41
N ALA A 32 16.31 5.39 -13.17
CA ALA A 32 17.44 4.46 -13.32
C ALA A 32 17.98 4.38 -14.76
N LYS A 33 17.21 4.85 -15.75
CA LYS A 33 17.61 4.94 -17.16
C LYS A 33 17.96 6.35 -17.62
N GLY A 34 17.93 7.34 -16.74
CA GLY A 34 18.12 8.75 -17.10
C GLY A 34 16.98 9.31 -17.98
N LEU A 35 15.80 8.71 -17.90
CA LEU A 35 14.60 9.07 -18.68
C LEU A 35 13.53 9.77 -17.83
N GLY A 36 13.77 10.02 -16.54
CA GLY A 36 12.79 10.60 -15.62
C GLY A 36 12.25 11.97 -16.07
N GLU A 37 13.08 12.80 -16.70
CA GLU A 37 12.65 14.11 -17.22
C GLU A 37 11.64 14.00 -18.37
N THR A 38 11.60 12.88 -19.11
CA THR A 38 10.74 12.73 -20.30
C THR A 38 9.24 12.80 -20.00
N ILE A 39 8.83 12.50 -18.76
CA ILE A 39 7.44 12.52 -18.30
C ILE A 39 7.05 13.83 -17.59
N LYS A 40 8.01 14.75 -17.38
CA LYS A 40 7.77 16.03 -16.71
C LYS A 40 7.28 17.09 -17.69
N GLU A 41 6.43 17.99 -17.22
CA GLU A 41 5.92 19.10 -18.02
C GLU A 41 7.05 20.04 -18.48
N GLY A 42 6.97 20.50 -19.73
CA GLY A 42 7.96 21.43 -20.30
C GLY A 42 9.35 20.82 -20.56
N ASN A 43 9.50 19.49 -20.51
CA ASN A 43 10.78 18.84 -20.76
C ASN A 43 11.32 19.12 -22.16
N LYS A 44 12.65 19.15 -22.28
CA LYS A 44 13.40 19.38 -23.53
C LYS A 44 14.21 18.16 -23.95
N GLU A 45 13.76 16.98 -23.50
CA GLU A 45 14.44 15.72 -23.77
C GLU A 45 14.45 15.38 -25.27
N SER A 46 15.44 14.58 -25.65
CA SER A 46 15.61 14.18 -27.05
C SER A 46 14.41 13.36 -27.55
N THR A 47 14.13 13.42 -28.85
CA THR A 47 13.09 12.58 -29.48
C THR A 47 13.37 11.08 -29.28
N GLN A 48 14.64 10.70 -29.22
CA GLN A 48 15.07 9.34 -28.96
C GLN A 48 14.73 8.90 -27.53
N ASP A 49 14.98 9.74 -26.53
CA ASP A 49 14.70 9.42 -25.13
C ASP A 49 13.21 9.42 -24.84
N LYS A 50 12.46 10.36 -25.44
CA LYS A 50 10.99 10.31 -25.45
C LYS A 50 10.47 9.01 -26.06
N ALA A 51 11.04 8.55 -27.18
CA ALA A 51 10.64 7.30 -27.80
C ALA A 51 10.95 6.07 -26.91
N LYS A 52 12.12 6.03 -26.25
CA LYS A 52 12.47 4.96 -25.29
C LYS A 52 11.49 4.91 -24.13
N ALA A 53 11.18 6.06 -23.52
CA ALA A 53 10.21 6.17 -22.44
C ALA A 53 8.81 5.74 -22.90
N MET A 54 8.39 6.18 -24.09
CA MET A 54 7.09 5.82 -24.66
C MET A 54 6.96 4.31 -24.90
N ILE A 55 7.99 3.67 -25.48
CA ILE A 55 8.00 2.20 -25.66
C ILE A 55 7.86 1.49 -24.32
N PHE A 56 8.60 1.96 -23.30
CA PHE A 56 8.55 1.39 -21.97
C PHE A 56 7.18 1.54 -21.31
N LEU A 57 6.60 2.75 -21.33
CA LEU A 57 5.27 3.04 -20.80
C LEU A 57 4.24 2.13 -21.46
N ARG A 58 4.17 2.13 -22.80
CA ARG A 58 3.20 1.30 -23.54
C ARG A 58 3.38 -0.18 -23.29
N HIS A 59 4.60 -0.66 -23.06
CA HIS A 59 4.84 -2.07 -22.74
C HIS A 59 4.20 -2.46 -21.39
N HIS A 60 4.13 -1.54 -20.44
CA HIS A 60 3.60 -1.75 -19.09
C HIS A 60 2.16 -1.23 -18.92
N LEU A 61 1.40 -1.10 -20.00
CA LEU A 61 -0.04 -0.81 -19.94
C LEU A 61 -0.87 -2.06 -20.25
N HIS A 62 -2.05 -2.16 -19.64
CA HIS A 62 -3.08 -3.09 -20.10
C HIS A 62 -3.47 -2.80 -21.57
N GLU A 63 -3.83 -3.85 -22.32
CA GLU A 63 -4.06 -3.75 -23.77
C GLU A 63 -5.17 -2.77 -24.15
N GLY A 64 -6.23 -2.70 -23.32
CA GLY A 64 -7.30 -1.71 -23.48
C GLY A 64 -6.80 -0.27 -23.42
N LEU A 65 -5.86 0.03 -22.51
CA LEU A 65 -5.25 1.36 -22.41
C LEU A 65 -4.33 1.66 -23.60
N LYS A 66 -3.61 0.65 -24.11
CA LYS A 66 -2.79 0.83 -25.32
C LYS A 66 -3.63 1.16 -26.54
N THR A 67 -4.85 0.62 -26.61
CA THR A 67 -5.82 0.88 -27.67
C THR A 67 -6.38 2.30 -27.54
N GLU A 68 -6.80 2.68 -26.34
CA GLU A 68 -7.34 4.01 -26.07
C GLU A 68 -6.33 5.13 -26.37
N TYR A 69 -5.08 4.94 -25.95
CA TYR A 69 -4.01 5.93 -26.15
C TYR A 69 -3.14 5.63 -27.39
N LEU A 70 -3.67 4.93 -28.40
CA LEU A 70 -2.91 4.50 -29.58
C LEU A 70 -2.27 5.67 -30.37
N THR A 71 -2.92 6.83 -30.38
CA THR A 71 -2.48 8.02 -31.14
C THR A 71 -1.54 8.93 -30.36
N VAL A 72 -1.41 8.73 -29.05
CA VAL A 72 -0.50 9.52 -28.19
C VAL A 72 0.94 9.11 -28.48
N LYS A 73 1.80 10.09 -28.80
CA LYS A 73 3.21 9.85 -29.16
C LYS A 73 4.20 10.47 -28.18
N ASP A 74 3.77 11.41 -27.35
CA ASP A 74 4.62 12.04 -26.34
C ASP A 74 4.39 11.35 -24.98
N PRO A 75 5.46 10.85 -24.32
CA PRO A 75 5.33 10.18 -23.02
C PRO A 75 4.80 11.10 -21.92
N GLN A 76 5.08 12.41 -21.96
CA GLN A 76 4.55 13.37 -20.99
C GLN A 76 3.03 13.49 -21.11
N ILE A 77 2.50 13.54 -22.33
CA ILE A 77 1.05 13.60 -22.57
C ILE A 77 0.39 12.30 -22.10
N LEU A 78 0.98 11.14 -22.42
CA LEU A 78 0.46 9.86 -21.94
C LEU A 78 0.44 9.81 -20.40
N TRP A 79 1.53 10.22 -19.77
CA TRP A 79 1.65 10.27 -18.32
C TRP A 79 0.61 11.18 -17.67
N ALA A 80 0.42 12.39 -18.21
CA ALA A 80 -0.59 13.34 -17.75
C ALA A 80 -2.02 12.78 -17.88
N ASN A 81 -2.35 12.14 -19.01
CA ASN A 81 -3.67 11.55 -19.23
C ASN A 81 -3.95 10.37 -18.28
N LEU A 82 -2.96 9.51 -18.04
CA LEU A 82 -3.08 8.41 -17.07
C LEU A 82 -3.23 8.95 -15.66
N LYS A 83 -2.51 10.03 -15.33
CA LYS A 83 -2.67 10.73 -14.07
C LYS A 83 -4.07 11.30 -13.91
N GLU A 84 -4.54 12.12 -14.83
CA GLU A 84 -5.90 12.67 -14.79
C GLU A 84 -6.96 11.57 -14.61
N ARG A 85 -6.80 10.45 -15.32
CA ARG A 85 -7.72 9.33 -15.23
C ARG A 85 -7.71 8.65 -13.88
N TYR A 86 -6.56 8.41 -13.26
CA TYR A 86 -6.44 7.52 -12.10
C TYR A 86 -6.03 8.22 -10.79
N ASP A 87 -5.72 9.52 -10.79
CA ASP A 87 -5.34 10.25 -9.56
C ASP A 87 -6.46 10.23 -8.52
N HIS A 88 -7.72 10.15 -8.99
CA HIS A 88 -8.89 10.00 -8.12
C HIS A 88 -8.84 8.74 -7.26
N GLN A 89 -8.01 7.74 -7.57
CA GLN A 89 -7.90 6.57 -6.70
C GLN A 89 -7.38 6.91 -5.31
N LYS A 90 -6.57 7.97 -5.18
CA LYS A 90 -6.18 8.46 -3.86
C LYS A 90 -7.40 8.87 -3.03
N THR A 91 -8.45 9.39 -3.66
CA THR A 91 -9.68 9.79 -2.95
C THR A 91 -10.52 8.61 -2.48
N VAL A 92 -10.32 7.41 -3.05
CA VAL A 92 -11.00 6.17 -2.63
C VAL A 92 -10.14 5.37 -1.66
N ILE A 93 -8.84 5.22 -1.97
CA ILE A 93 -7.88 4.44 -1.17
C ILE A 93 -7.65 5.12 0.17
N LEU A 94 -7.47 6.44 0.20
CA LEU A 94 -7.08 7.12 1.44
C LEU A 94 -8.17 7.06 2.53
N PRO A 95 -9.45 7.38 2.27
CA PRO A 95 -10.49 7.26 3.30
C PRO A 95 -10.66 5.81 3.77
N LYS A 96 -10.55 4.84 2.86
CA LYS A 96 -10.61 3.42 3.21
C LYS A 96 -9.44 3.01 4.11
N ALA A 97 -8.21 3.38 3.76
CA ALA A 97 -7.03 3.07 4.55
C ALA A 97 -7.07 3.74 5.93
N ARG A 98 -7.56 4.99 6.02
CA ARG A 98 -7.81 5.67 7.30
C ARG A 98 -8.87 4.97 8.14
N TYR A 99 -9.97 4.54 7.53
CA TYR A 99 -11.01 3.79 8.22
C TYR A 99 -10.47 2.45 8.73
N GLU A 100 -9.76 1.69 7.89
CA GLU A 100 -9.12 0.43 8.28
C GLU A 100 -8.09 0.66 9.39
N TRP A 101 -7.28 1.73 9.31
CA TRP A 101 -6.35 2.11 10.36
C TRP A 101 -7.04 2.41 11.68
N LEU A 102 -8.08 3.23 11.70
CA LEU A 102 -8.83 3.57 12.91
C LEU A 102 -9.42 2.32 13.56
N ASN A 103 -10.00 1.42 12.76
CA ASN A 103 -10.69 0.23 13.23
C ASN A 103 -9.80 -1.02 13.35
N LEU A 104 -8.51 -0.94 13.03
CA LEU A 104 -7.60 -2.07 13.14
C LEU A 104 -7.46 -2.51 14.60
N ARG A 105 -7.75 -3.79 14.90
CA ARG A 105 -7.57 -4.40 16.22
C ARG A 105 -6.89 -5.76 16.13
N LEU A 106 -5.91 -6.04 17.02
CA LEU A 106 -5.18 -7.31 17.06
C LEU A 106 -6.11 -8.52 17.21
N GLN A 107 -7.15 -8.39 18.05
CA GLN A 107 -8.13 -9.46 18.33
C GLN A 107 -9.03 -9.87 17.15
N ASP A 108 -9.11 -9.06 16.09
CA ASP A 108 -9.94 -9.38 14.92
C ASP A 108 -9.27 -10.42 14.00
N PHE A 109 -7.98 -10.70 14.23
CA PHE A 109 -7.17 -11.62 13.44
C PHE A 109 -7.00 -12.97 14.12
N LYS A 110 -6.80 -14.02 13.33
CA LYS A 110 -6.52 -15.37 13.84
C LYS A 110 -5.11 -15.50 14.41
N SER A 111 -4.17 -14.73 13.88
CA SER A 111 -2.76 -14.78 14.26
C SER A 111 -2.11 -13.40 14.29
N VAL A 112 -1.03 -13.26 15.05
CA VAL A 112 -0.16 -12.07 15.04
C VAL A 112 0.39 -11.82 13.64
N SER A 113 0.67 -12.88 12.88
CA SER A 113 1.13 -12.78 11.48
C SER A 113 0.07 -12.16 10.56
N ASP A 114 -1.20 -12.54 10.71
CA ASP A 114 -2.30 -11.96 9.92
C ASP A 114 -2.51 -10.48 10.26
N TYR A 115 -2.47 -10.15 11.55
CA TYR A 115 -2.52 -8.76 12.03
C TYR A 115 -1.37 -7.92 11.47
N ASN A 116 -0.14 -8.45 11.55
CA ASN A 116 1.06 -7.79 11.04
C ASN A 116 0.96 -7.54 9.53
N SER A 117 0.44 -8.52 8.78
CA SER A 117 0.19 -8.39 7.34
C SER A 117 -0.83 -7.28 7.04
N ALA A 118 -1.91 -7.20 7.82
CA ALA A 118 -2.90 -6.13 7.69
C ALA A 118 -2.32 -4.75 8.05
N MET A 119 -1.53 -4.65 9.12
CA MET A 119 -0.83 -3.43 9.52
C MET A 119 0.06 -2.92 8.38
N PHE A 120 0.89 -3.78 7.79
CA PHE A 120 1.75 -3.40 6.68
C PHE A 120 0.96 -3.00 5.43
N ARG A 121 -0.12 -3.71 5.11
CA ARG A 121 -1.00 -3.35 3.98
C ARG A 121 -1.57 -1.94 4.16
N ILE A 122 -2.15 -1.65 5.33
CA ILE A 122 -2.78 -0.36 5.64
C ILE A 122 -1.76 0.77 5.63
N THR A 123 -0.65 0.61 6.36
CA THR A 123 0.41 1.64 6.43
C THR A 123 1.05 1.91 5.07
N SER A 124 1.24 0.88 4.23
CA SER A 124 1.72 1.06 2.86
C SER A 124 0.74 1.88 2.02
N GLN A 125 -0.57 1.64 2.15
CA GLN A 125 -1.60 2.42 1.44
C GLN A 125 -1.64 3.88 1.90
N LEU A 126 -1.53 4.14 3.21
CA LEU A 126 -1.43 5.49 3.76
C LEU A 126 -0.18 6.20 3.22
N ASN A 127 0.99 5.53 3.28
CA ASN A 127 2.25 6.06 2.78
C ASN A 127 2.18 6.40 1.28
N LEU A 128 1.59 5.51 0.45
CA LEU A 128 1.38 5.74 -0.98
C LEU A 128 0.45 6.93 -1.26
N CYS A 129 -0.46 7.24 -0.34
CA CYS A 129 -1.34 8.40 -0.42
C CYS A 129 -0.72 9.67 0.18
N GLY A 130 0.53 9.61 0.67
CA GLY A 130 1.24 10.75 1.26
C GLY A 130 1.11 10.89 2.78
N GLU A 131 0.40 9.99 3.44
CA GLU A 131 0.31 9.94 4.90
C GLU A 131 1.37 9.01 5.47
N LYS A 132 2.49 9.61 5.88
CA LYS A 132 3.62 8.87 6.40
C LYS A 132 3.33 8.32 7.79
N ILE A 133 3.27 7.00 7.93
CA ILE A 133 3.18 6.29 9.21
C ILE A 133 4.58 5.81 9.62
N VAL A 134 5.02 6.17 10.83
CA VAL A 134 6.32 5.77 11.40
C VAL A 134 6.19 4.62 12.41
N ASP A 135 7.32 4.00 12.76
CA ASP A 135 7.40 2.91 13.75
C ASP A 135 6.66 3.23 15.05
N ALA A 136 6.84 4.44 15.59
CA ALA A 136 6.19 4.87 16.84
C ALA A 136 4.66 4.84 16.75
N GLU A 137 4.10 5.24 15.61
CA GLU A 137 2.64 5.21 15.40
C GLU A 137 2.13 3.78 15.25
N MET A 138 2.90 2.89 14.60
CA MET A 138 2.56 1.46 14.50
C MET A 138 2.61 0.78 15.88
N LEU A 139 3.62 1.09 16.69
CA LEU A 139 3.75 0.60 18.07
C LEU A 139 2.55 1.06 18.91
N GLU A 140 2.28 2.37 18.95
CA GLU A 140 1.14 2.93 19.68
C GLU A 140 -0.20 2.37 19.19
N LYS A 141 -0.33 2.18 17.87
CA LYS A 141 -1.51 1.55 17.29
C LYS A 141 -1.65 0.14 17.84
N THR A 142 -0.62 -0.71 17.78
CA THR A 142 -0.69 -2.08 18.30
C THR A 142 -1.00 -2.13 19.78
N TYR A 143 -0.36 -1.30 20.60
CA TYR A 143 -0.68 -1.24 22.02
C TYR A 143 -2.14 -0.85 22.27
N SER A 144 -2.69 0.14 21.56
CA SER A 144 -4.09 0.56 21.73
C SER A 144 -5.10 -0.48 21.27
N THR A 145 -4.68 -1.50 20.52
CA THR A 145 -5.57 -2.59 20.08
C THR A 145 -5.77 -3.73 21.09
N PHE A 146 -5.03 -3.75 22.20
CA PHE A 146 -5.20 -4.77 23.23
C PHE A 146 -6.60 -4.64 23.86
N HIS A 147 -7.24 -5.79 24.11
CA HIS A 147 -8.53 -5.84 24.79
C HIS A 147 -8.43 -5.20 26.19
N ALA A 148 -9.50 -4.58 26.69
CA ALA A 148 -9.54 -3.91 27.99
C ALA A 148 -9.14 -4.85 29.17
N ASN A 149 -9.43 -6.15 29.05
CA ASN A 149 -9.03 -7.15 30.04
C ASN A 149 -7.51 -7.46 30.02
N ASN A 150 -6.78 -7.02 28.99
CA ASN A 150 -5.35 -7.25 28.79
C ASN A 150 -4.51 -5.98 29.06
N VAL A 151 -5.03 -5.01 29.82
CA VAL A 151 -4.32 -3.75 30.14
C VAL A 151 -2.97 -3.99 30.84
N VAL A 152 -2.86 -5.02 31.68
CA VAL A 152 -1.58 -5.38 32.31
C VAL A 152 -0.56 -5.83 31.27
N LEU A 153 -0.96 -6.71 30.35
CA LEU A 153 -0.09 -7.20 29.28
C LEU A 153 0.32 -6.06 28.33
N GLN A 154 -0.61 -5.18 27.99
CA GLN A 154 -0.33 -3.96 27.22
C GLN A 154 0.74 -3.11 27.93
N THR A 155 0.59 -2.87 29.24
CA THR A 155 1.55 -2.09 30.04
C THR A 155 2.93 -2.75 30.06
N GLN A 156 2.99 -4.07 30.27
CA GLN A 156 4.25 -4.83 30.22
C GLN A 156 4.98 -4.68 28.89
N TYR A 157 4.27 -4.74 27.75
CA TYR A 157 4.91 -4.53 26.45
C TYR A 157 5.34 -3.08 26.22
N ARG A 158 4.61 -2.09 26.74
CA ARG A 158 5.02 -0.68 26.70
C ARG A 158 6.29 -0.42 27.51
N GLU A 159 6.39 -1.01 28.70
CA GLU A 159 7.56 -0.89 29.58
C GLU A 159 8.84 -1.47 28.98
N LYS A 160 8.74 -2.40 28.02
CA LYS A 160 9.91 -2.91 27.28
C LYS A 160 10.58 -1.86 26.39
N GLY A 161 9.91 -0.74 26.09
CA GLY A 161 10.53 0.41 25.45
C GLY A 161 10.98 0.16 24.00
N PHE A 162 10.24 -0.63 23.23
CA PHE A 162 10.57 -0.88 21.82
C PHE A 162 10.63 0.41 21.00
N HIS A 163 11.62 0.50 20.12
CA HIS A 163 11.79 1.64 19.21
C HIS A 163 11.43 1.30 17.77
N LYS A 164 11.41 0.01 17.43
CA LYS A 164 11.07 -0.49 16.11
C LYS A 164 9.89 -1.43 16.18
N TYR A 165 8.97 -1.27 15.22
CA TYR A 165 7.74 -2.07 15.20
C TYR A 165 8.01 -3.59 15.13
N TYR A 166 9.04 -3.99 14.39
CA TYR A 166 9.40 -5.40 14.26
C TYR A 166 9.83 -6.05 15.60
N GLU A 167 10.37 -5.28 16.55
CA GLU A 167 10.79 -5.78 17.87
C GLU A 167 9.57 -6.23 18.69
N LEU A 168 8.51 -5.40 18.68
CA LEU A 168 7.23 -5.74 19.31
C LEU A 168 6.61 -6.97 18.65
N ILE A 169 6.53 -6.99 17.33
CA ILE A 169 5.91 -8.11 16.60
C ILE A 169 6.66 -9.42 16.83
N SER A 170 7.99 -9.39 16.87
CA SER A 170 8.79 -10.56 17.20
C SER A 170 8.44 -11.11 18.59
N CYS A 171 8.26 -10.24 19.59
CA CYS A 171 7.86 -10.66 20.93
C CYS A 171 6.44 -11.23 20.96
N LEU A 172 5.49 -10.60 20.24
CA LEU A 172 4.10 -11.06 20.18
C LEU A 172 3.98 -12.43 19.51
N LEU A 173 4.78 -12.70 18.47
CA LEU A 173 4.84 -14.02 17.82
C LEU A 173 5.34 -15.11 18.77
N VAL A 174 6.35 -14.83 19.60
CA VAL A 174 6.82 -15.77 20.63
C VAL A 174 5.74 -16.02 21.68
N ALA A 175 5.08 -14.96 22.16
CA ALA A 175 3.99 -15.09 23.13
C ALA A 175 2.79 -15.87 22.58
N GLU A 176 2.45 -15.68 21.31
CA GLU A 176 1.42 -16.47 20.62
C GLU A 176 1.77 -17.96 20.58
N GLN A 177 3.01 -18.31 20.22
CA GLN A 177 3.48 -19.71 20.22
C GLN A 177 3.47 -20.35 21.60
N ASN A 178 3.76 -19.57 22.64
CA ASN A 178 3.74 -20.03 24.03
C ASN A 178 2.32 -20.05 24.64
N ASN A 179 1.28 -19.69 23.88
CA ASN A 179 -0.10 -19.51 24.36
C ASN A 179 -0.26 -18.46 25.47
N GLU A 180 0.68 -17.53 25.56
CA GLU A 180 0.66 -16.40 26.50
C GLU A 180 -0.13 -15.21 25.94
N LEU A 181 -0.40 -15.21 24.63
CA LEU A 181 -1.21 -14.21 23.94
C LEU A 181 -2.63 -14.74 23.68
N LEU A 182 -3.62 -14.21 24.42
CA LEU A 182 -5.01 -14.58 24.23
C LEU A 182 -5.67 -13.79 23.09
N MET A 183 -5.63 -14.34 21.88
CA MET A 183 -6.33 -13.84 20.68
C MET A 183 -7.78 -14.35 20.65
N LYS A 184 -8.63 -13.86 21.55
CA LYS A 184 -10.08 -14.17 21.51
C LYS A 184 -10.76 -13.14 20.61
N ASN A 185 -11.49 -13.57 19.56
CA ASN A 185 -12.63 -12.90 18.89
C ASN A 185 -12.76 -13.08 17.37
N HIS A 186 -11.97 -13.93 16.70
CA HIS A 186 -12.10 -14.07 15.23
C HIS A 186 -13.51 -14.52 14.75
N GLU A 187 -14.30 -15.20 15.58
CA GLU A 187 -15.62 -15.72 15.18
C GLU A 187 -16.78 -14.71 15.30
N LEU A 188 -16.58 -13.52 15.88
CA LEU A 188 -17.67 -12.55 16.13
C LEU A 188 -17.73 -11.36 15.16
N CYS A 189 -16.79 -11.22 14.23
CA CYS A 189 -16.83 -10.16 13.21
C CYS A 189 -16.32 -10.68 11.86
N PRO A 190 -17.21 -10.98 10.90
CA PRO A 190 -16.80 -11.05 9.50
C PRO A 190 -16.27 -9.67 9.09
N THR A 191 -15.14 -9.66 8.40
CA THR A 191 -14.51 -8.47 7.82
C THR A 191 -15.54 -7.63 7.05
N GLY A 192 -15.97 -6.50 7.61
CA GLY A 192 -16.91 -5.57 6.98
C GLY A 192 -18.24 -5.32 7.71
N SER A 193 -18.46 -5.82 8.92
CA SER A 193 -19.64 -5.46 9.73
C SER A 193 -19.41 -4.19 10.56
N ALA A 194 -20.45 -3.35 10.66
CA ALA A 194 -20.44 -2.10 11.41
C ALA A 194 -20.21 -2.36 12.92
N PRO A 195 -19.56 -1.44 13.66
CA PRO A 195 -19.39 -1.60 15.10
C PRO A 195 -20.74 -1.69 15.80
N PHE A 196 -20.82 -2.53 16.83
CA PHE A 196 -21.99 -2.60 17.71
C PHE A 196 -22.28 -1.22 18.33
N PRO A 197 -23.55 -0.79 18.44
CA PRO A 197 -23.89 0.43 19.18
C PRO A 197 -23.44 0.27 20.63
N GLU A 198 -22.66 1.24 21.12
CA GLU A 198 -22.36 1.33 22.55
C GLU A 198 -23.67 1.42 23.32
N ALA A 199 -23.94 0.43 24.17
CA ALA A 199 -25.05 0.50 25.11
C ALA A 199 -24.72 1.59 26.14
N MET A 200 -25.62 2.57 26.23
CA MET A 200 -25.61 3.64 27.24
C MET A 200 -25.67 3.11 28.66
#